data_AF-A0A968Q9U8-F1
#
_entry.id   AF-A0A968Q9U8-F1
#
_cell.length_a   1.000
_cell.length_b   1.000
_cell.length_c   1.000
_cell.angle_alpha   90.00
_cell.angle_beta   90.00
_cell.angle_gamma   90.00
#
_symmetry.space_group_name_H-M   'P 1'
#
loop_
_entity.id
_entity.type
_entity.pdbx_description
1 polymer ?
#
loop_
_entity_poly.entity_id
_entity_poly.type
_entity_poly.pdbx_seq_one_letter_code
_entity_poly.pdbx_strand_id
1 'polypeptide(L)'
;MAEVVGAIIPEQQIDRLKQFVEALEAKIQDLDPDPVEARFREPEFIDLLQESLTQAVRAVAQERIEHIAAIVHQSLSDQDRRYIHHKKLLYILKELNDVEVLMLCGHGRQNDYEFLDLHETEISVMGTSMDSSPRR
;
A
#
# COMPACT_ATOMS: atom_id res chain seq x y z
N MET A 1 2.11 -29.58 8.42
CA MET A 1 2.64 -28.47 7.59
C MET A 1 1.86 -28.32 6.28
N ALA A 2 1.65 -29.40 5.49
CA ALA A 2 0.78 -29.33 4.30
C ALA A 2 -0.66 -28.87 4.62
N GLU A 3 -1.22 -29.26 5.76
CA GLU A 3 -2.56 -28.87 6.22
C GLU A 3 -2.66 -27.39 6.64
N VAL A 4 -1.62 -26.86 7.32
CA VAL A 4 -1.47 -25.43 7.65
C VAL A 4 -1.34 -24.57 6.40
N VAL A 5 -0.55 -25.02 5.43
CA VAL A 5 -0.37 -24.35 4.12
C VAL A 5 -1.66 -24.42 3.29
N GLY A 6 -2.44 -25.50 3.41
CA GLY A 6 -3.66 -25.72 2.63
C GLY A 6 -4.91 -24.99 3.13
N ALA A 7 -4.98 -24.59 4.39
CA ALA A 7 -6.16 -23.93 4.99
C ALA A 7 -5.89 -22.48 5.45
N ILE A 8 -4.79 -22.23 6.17
CA ILE A 8 -4.58 -20.93 6.85
C ILE A 8 -4.13 -19.83 5.88
N ILE A 9 -3.23 -20.16 4.94
CA ILE A 9 -2.75 -19.17 3.97
C ILE A 9 -3.90 -18.66 3.08
N PRO A 10 -4.76 -19.51 2.49
CA PRO A 10 -5.91 -19.04 1.72
C PRO A 10 -6.91 -18.19 2.51
N GLU A 11 -7.25 -18.57 3.75
CA GLU A 11 -8.18 -17.80 4.60
C GLU A 11 -7.67 -16.38 4.85
N GLN A 12 -6.40 -16.24 5.25
CA GLN A 12 -5.80 -14.92 5.48
C GLN A 12 -5.74 -14.05 4.22
N GLN A 13 -5.58 -14.67 3.04
CA GLN A 13 -5.58 -13.95 1.76
C GLN A 13 -6.97 -13.39 1.43
N ILE A 14 -8.04 -14.14 1.72
CA ILE A 14 -9.42 -13.70 1.53
C ILE A 14 -9.74 -12.55 2.49
N ASP A 15 -9.31 -12.63 3.74
CA ASP A 15 -9.51 -11.56 4.72
C ASP A 15 -8.85 -10.25 4.29
N ARG A 16 -7.60 -10.31 3.80
CA ARG A 16 -6.89 -9.14 3.28
C ARG A 16 -7.54 -8.56 2.03
N LEU A 17 -8.04 -9.43 1.14
CA LEU A 17 -8.78 -8.98 -0.04
C LEU A 17 -10.04 -8.22 0.37
N LYS A 18 -10.78 -8.73 1.36
CA LYS A 18 -11.97 -8.07 1.90
C LYS A 18 -11.61 -6.70 2.50
N GLN A 19 -10.58 -6.64 3.35
CA GLN A 19 -10.08 -5.38 3.93
C GLN A 19 -9.69 -4.37 2.86
N PHE A 20 -9.05 -4.81 1.77
CA PHE A 20 -8.70 -3.93 0.65
C PHE A 20 -9.92 -3.37 -0.07
N VAL A 21 -10.91 -4.22 -0.36
CA VAL A 21 -12.15 -3.80 -1.01
C VAL A 21 -12.90 -2.80 -0.13
N GLU A 22 -13.04 -3.08 1.17
CA GLU A 22 -13.69 -2.17 2.13
C GLU A 22 -12.95 -0.83 2.23
N ALA A 23 -11.61 -0.84 2.29
CA ALA A 23 -10.80 0.37 2.34
C ALA A 23 -10.89 1.18 1.04
N LEU A 24 -10.98 0.53 -0.12
CA LEU A 24 -11.16 1.20 -1.40
C LEU A 24 -12.58 1.79 -1.51
N GLU A 25 -13.60 1.02 -1.17
CA GLU A 25 -15.01 1.42 -1.18
C GLU A 25 -15.22 2.68 -0.33
N ALA A 26 -14.70 2.68 0.90
CA ALA A 26 -14.76 3.83 1.80
C ALA A 26 -14.12 5.10 1.21
N LYS A 27 -13.11 4.97 0.34
CA LYS A 27 -12.45 6.12 -0.31
C LYS A 27 -13.19 6.59 -1.56
N ILE A 28 -13.91 5.72 -2.25
CA ILE A 28 -14.63 6.07 -3.49
C ILE A 28 -16.11 6.40 -3.27
N GLN A 29 -16.66 6.19 -2.06
CA GLN A 29 -18.08 6.39 -1.75
C GLN A 29 -18.60 7.80 -2.07
N ASP A 30 -17.72 8.81 -2.02
CA ASP A 30 -18.05 10.21 -2.26
C ASP A 30 -17.80 10.64 -3.71
N LEU A 31 -17.31 9.74 -4.56
CA LEU A 31 -17.06 10.00 -5.98
C LEU A 31 -18.33 9.77 -6.81
N ASP A 32 -18.43 10.47 -7.94
CA ASP A 32 -19.51 10.26 -8.91
C ASP A 32 -19.38 8.83 -9.51
N PRO A 33 -20.42 7.98 -9.41
CA PRO A 33 -20.36 6.59 -9.86
C PRO A 33 -20.13 6.46 -11.36
N ASP A 34 -20.69 7.35 -12.19
CA ASP A 34 -20.61 7.24 -13.65
C ASP A 34 -19.16 7.30 -14.18
N PRO A 35 -18.33 8.31 -13.83
CA PRO A 35 -16.93 8.35 -14.25
C PRO A 35 -16.10 7.24 -13.58
N VAL A 36 -16.42 6.83 -12.36
CA VAL A 36 -15.73 5.71 -11.69
C VAL A 36 -15.96 4.41 -12.47
N GLU A 37 -17.21 4.07 -12.80
CA GLU A 37 -17.52 2.88 -13.58
C GLU A 37 -16.84 2.89 -14.95
N ALA A 38 -16.72 4.05 -15.60
CA ALA A 38 -15.99 4.19 -16.85
C ALA A 38 -14.51 3.83 -16.68
N ARG A 39 -13.86 4.27 -15.59
CA ARG A 39 -12.46 3.93 -15.27
C ARG A 39 -12.25 2.43 -15.08
N PHE A 40 -13.18 1.73 -14.42
CA PHE A 40 -13.10 0.27 -14.23
C PHE A 40 -13.11 -0.54 -15.54
N ARG A 41 -13.38 0.10 -16.69
CA ARG A 41 -13.32 -0.51 -18.02
C ARG A 41 -12.06 -0.14 -18.79
N GLU A 42 -11.24 0.78 -18.29
CA GLU A 42 -9.98 1.19 -18.91
C GLU A 42 -8.90 0.11 -18.71
N PRO A 43 -8.23 -0.38 -19.78
CA PRO A 43 -7.19 -1.40 -19.65
C PRO A 43 -6.07 -1.02 -18.68
N GLU A 44 -5.65 0.24 -18.68
CA GLU A 44 -4.62 0.77 -17.80
C GLU A 44 -5.04 0.72 -16.32
N PHE A 45 -6.30 1.04 -16.05
CA PHE A 45 -6.83 0.97 -14.69
C PHE A 45 -7.01 -0.48 -14.23
N ILE A 46 -7.44 -1.37 -15.12
CA ILE A 46 -7.54 -2.82 -14.83
C ILE A 46 -6.17 -3.39 -14.46
N ASP A 47 -5.13 -3.07 -15.22
CA ASP A 47 -3.76 -3.51 -14.92
C ASP A 47 -3.25 -2.97 -13.57
N LEU A 48 -3.57 -1.71 -13.25
CA LEU A 48 -3.26 -1.11 -11.96
C LEU A 48 -4.00 -1.83 -10.83
N LEU A 49 -5.30 -2.06 -10.99
CA LEU A 49 -6.14 -2.74 -10.02
C LEU A 49 -5.66 -4.17 -9.74
N GLN A 50 -5.27 -4.92 -10.78
CA GLN A 50 -4.74 -6.28 -10.64
C GLN A 50 -3.43 -6.33 -9.82
N GLU A 51 -2.54 -5.35 -10.03
CA GLU A 51 -1.32 -5.22 -9.24
C GLU A 51 -1.66 -4.88 -7.78
N SER A 52 -2.56 -3.92 -7.56
CA SER A 52 -3.02 -3.54 -6.22
C SER A 52 -3.62 -4.72 -5.45
N LEU A 53 -4.45 -5.53 -6.10
CA LEU A 53 -5.03 -6.75 -5.52
C LEU A 53 -3.93 -7.75 -5.14
N THR A 54 -2.96 -7.97 -6.03
CA THR A 54 -1.84 -8.88 -5.78
C THR A 54 -0.99 -8.43 -4.58
N GLN A 55 -0.76 -7.13 -4.44
CA GLN A 55 -0.03 -6.57 -3.31
C GLN A 55 -0.84 -6.64 -2.02
N ALA A 56 -2.14 -6.31 -2.05
CA ALA A 56 -3.02 -6.33 -0.89
C ALA A 56 -3.14 -7.72 -0.26
N VAL A 57 -3.28 -8.76 -1.08
CA VAL A 57 -3.34 -10.16 -0.63
C VAL A 57 -2.06 -10.59 0.12
N ARG A 58 -0.93 -9.95 -0.16
CA ARG A 58 0.37 -10.22 0.47
C ARG A 58 0.70 -9.25 1.61
N ALA A 59 -0.08 -8.20 1.81
CA ALA A 59 0.14 -7.22 2.85
C ALA A 59 -0.04 -7.86 4.24
N VAL A 60 0.94 -7.70 5.12
CA VAL A 60 0.86 -8.22 6.49
C VAL A 60 0.19 -7.20 7.42
N ALA A 61 0.47 -5.91 7.23
CA ALA A 61 -0.08 -4.81 8.02
C ALA A 61 -1.32 -4.17 7.37
N GLN A 62 -2.25 -3.69 8.19
CA GLN A 62 -3.43 -2.97 7.70
C GLN A 62 -3.07 -1.62 7.08
N GLU A 63 -2.09 -0.89 7.62
CA GLU A 63 -1.66 0.38 7.02
C GLU A 63 -1.16 0.20 5.58
N ARG A 64 -0.55 -0.95 5.28
CA ARG A 64 -0.12 -1.27 3.92
C ARG A 64 -1.31 -1.37 2.96
N ILE A 65 -2.41 -1.98 3.39
CA ILE A 65 -3.65 -2.08 2.61
C ILE A 65 -4.23 -0.68 2.36
N GLU A 66 -4.24 0.18 3.38
CA GLU A 66 -4.69 1.57 3.27
C GLU A 66 -3.88 2.38 2.26
N HIS A 67 -2.55 2.23 2.25
CA HIS A 67 -1.68 2.89 1.28
C HIS A 67 -1.98 2.43 -0.15
N ILE A 68 -2.17 1.13 -0.37
CA ILE A 68 -2.53 0.58 -1.69
C ILE A 68 -3.88 1.13 -2.15
N ALA A 69 -4.90 1.12 -1.27
CA ALA A 69 -6.22 1.68 -1.58
C ALA A 69 -6.17 3.18 -1.90
N ALA A 70 -5.34 3.95 -1.18
CA ALA A 70 -5.14 5.37 -1.45
C ALA A 70 -4.54 5.64 -2.85
N ILE A 71 -3.56 4.82 -3.28
CA ILE A 71 -2.99 4.94 -4.63
C ILE A 71 -4.04 4.64 -5.71
N VAL A 72 -4.88 3.63 -5.51
CA VAL A 72 -5.97 3.29 -6.45
C VAL A 72 -7.01 4.41 -6.49
N HIS A 73 -7.44 4.91 -5.33
CA HIS A 73 -8.36 6.04 -5.24
C HIS A 73 -7.82 7.27 -5.99
N GLN A 74 -6.56 7.63 -5.77
CA GLN A 74 -5.96 8.77 -6.46
C GLN A 74 -5.95 8.59 -7.98
N SER A 75 -5.76 7.36 -8.46
CA SER A 75 -5.76 7.05 -9.89
C SER A 75 -7.14 7.20 -10.56
N LEU A 76 -8.23 7.12 -9.79
CA LEU A 76 -9.59 7.35 -10.29
C LEU A 76 -9.86 8.84 -10.53
N SER A 77 -9.38 9.69 -9.63
CA SER A 77 -9.63 11.14 -9.62
C SER A 77 -8.75 11.93 -10.60
N ASP A 78 -7.65 11.35 -11.09
CA ASP A 78 -6.64 12.06 -11.87
C ASP A 78 -7.02 12.14 -13.37
N GLN A 79 -7.70 13.22 -13.76
CA GLN A 79 -8.30 13.40 -15.10
C GLN A 79 -7.28 13.39 -16.28
N ASP A 80 -5.98 13.59 -16.03
CA ASP A 80 -4.97 13.82 -17.07
C ASP A 80 -3.95 12.69 -17.32
N ARG A 81 -4.24 11.45 -16.87
CA ARG A 81 -3.41 10.24 -17.13
C ARG A 81 -1.96 10.36 -16.64
N ARG A 82 -1.69 9.82 -15.45
CA ARG A 82 -0.42 9.13 -15.22
C ARG A 82 -0.64 7.78 -14.59
N TYR A 83 -1.29 6.88 -15.34
CA TYR A 83 -1.23 5.44 -15.06
C TYR A 83 0.21 5.02 -14.75
N ILE A 84 1.18 5.47 -15.55
CA ILE A 84 2.62 5.22 -15.35
C ILE A 84 3.11 5.69 -13.97
N HIS A 85 2.62 6.83 -13.49
CA HIS A 85 3.01 7.36 -12.18
C HIS A 85 2.45 6.49 -11.05
N HIS A 86 1.15 6.19 -11.06
CA HIS A 86 0.54 5.36 -10.02
C HIS A 86 1.08 3.93 -10.04
N LYS A 87 1.34 3.36 -11.23
CA LYS A 87 2.01 2.08 -11.39
C LYS A 87 3.43 2.12 -10.83
N LYS A 88 4.16 3.22 -11.03
CA LYS A 88 5.50 3.42 -10.44
C LYS A 88 5.43 3.54 -8.92
N LEU A 89 4.41 4.21 -8.37
CA LEU A 89 4.20 4.27 -6.93
C LEU A 89 3.93 2.89 -6.34
N LEU A 90 3.06 2.08 -6.95
CA LEU A 90 2.85 0.68 -6.54
C LEU A 90 4.13 -0.14 -6.60
N TYR A 91 4.95 0.07 -7.63
CA TYR A 91 6.25 -0.59 -7.73
C TYR A 91 7.19 -0.18 -6.59
N ILE A 92 7.32 1.12 -6.31
CA ILE A 92 8.16 1.61 -5.22
C ILE A 92 7.64 1.09 -3.88
N LEU A 93 6.34 1.19 -3.63
CA LEU A 93 5.71 0.75 -2.40
C LEU A 93 6.01 -0.73 -2.14
N LYS A 94 5.96 -1.58 -3.16
CA LYS A 94 6.31 -3.00 -3.07
C LYS A 94 7.75 -3.26 -2.60
N GLU A 95 8.67 -2.38 -2.96
CA GLU A 95 10.09 -2.50 -2.57
C GLU A 95 10.36 -1.95 -1.16
N LEU A 96 9.45 -1.15 -0.61
CA LEU A 96 9.59 -0.53 0.70
C LEU A 96 8.91 -1.35 1.79
N ASN A 97 9.58 -1.55 2.91
CA ASN A 97 8.95 -2.04 4.14
C ASN A 97 8.18 -0.90 4.86
N ASP A 98 7.37 -1.25 5.87
CA ASP A 98 6.49 -0.27 6.55
C ASP A 98 7.30 0.80 7.31
N VAL A 99 8.47 0.46 7.84
CA VAL A 99 9.37 1.42 8.52
C VAL A 99 9.95 2.43 7.54
N GLU A 100 10.36 1.98 6.35
CA GLU A 100 10.85 2.88 5.28
C GLU A 100 9.76 3.83 4.80
N VAL A 101 8.51 3.37 4.74
CA VAL A 101 7.36 4.23 4.44
C VAL A 101 7.18 5.29 5.54
N LEU A 102 7.26 4.91 6.82
CA LEU A 102 7.20 5.86 7.94
C LEU A 102 8.32 6.92 7.87
N MET A 103 9.55 6.50 7.59
CA MET A 103 10.68 7.44 7.44
C MET A 103 10.46 8.43 6.29
N LEU A 104 9.97 7.97 5.13
CA LEU A 104 9.65 8.85 4.00
C LEU A 104 8.52 9.83 4.35
N CYS A 105 7.50 9.37 5.09
CA CYS A 105 6.43 10.22 5.60
C CYS A 105 6.96 11.31 6.53
N GLY A 106 7.85 10.98 7.47
CA GLY A 106 8.48 11.96 8.36
C GLY A 106 9.32 12.98 7.59
N HIS A 107 10.10 12.52 6.59
CA HIS A 107 10.88 13.40 5.74
C HIS A 107 10.00 14.38 4.93
N GLY A 108 8.91 13.87 4.33
CA GLY A 108 7.97 14.69 3.57
C GLY A 108 7.27 15.76 4.40
N ARG A 109 7.15 15.56 5.72
CA ARG A 109 6.60 16.53 6.68
C ARG A 109 7.64 17.52 7.23
N GLN A 110 8.79 17.68 6.55
CA GLN A 110 9.91 18.53 6.98
C GLN A 110 10.54 18.10 8.31
N ASN A 111 10.70 16.79 8.53
CA ASN A 111 11.17 16.22 9.80
C ASN A 111 10.28 16.67 10.97
N ASP A 112 8.98 16.38 10.85
CA ASP A 112 8.04 16.49 11.96
C ASP A 112 8.51 15.58 13.09
N TYR A 113 9.22 16.17 14.06
CA TYR A 113 9.81 15.46 15.18
C TYR A 113 8.75 14.84 16.09
N GLU A 114 7.54 15.41 16.15
CA GLU A 114 6.43 14.84 16.92
C GLU A 114 5.94 13.54 16.27
N PHE A 115 5.83 13.51 14.94
CA PHE A 115 5.53 12.28 14.19
C PHE A 115 6.65 11.24 14.32
N LEU A 116 7.93 11.65 14.25
CA LEU A 116 9.06 10.74 14.37
C LEU A 116 9.21 10.17 15.78
N ASP A 117 8.97 10.97 16.82
CA ASP A 117 9.00 10.54 18.23
C ASP A 117 7.88 9.53 18.52
N LEU A 118 6.68 9.74 17.94
CA LEU A 118 5.57 8.79 18.07
C LEU A 118 5.92 7.40 17.49
N HIS A 119 6.77 7.36 16.46
CA HIS A 119 7.18 6.15 15.74
C HIS A 119 8.63 5.73 16.02
N GLU A 120 9.24 6.23 17.09
CA GLU A 120 10.65 6.01 17.43
C GLU A 120 10.98 4.53 17.62
N THR A 121 10.03 3.76 18.19
CA THR A 121 10.24 2.33 18.48
C THR A 121 10.36 1.54 17.19
N GLU A 122 9.51 1.79 16.20
CA GLU A 122 9.51 1.15 14.89
C GLU A 122 10.74 1.54 14.07
N ILE A 123 11.16 2.81 14.16
CA ILE A 123 12.32 3.33 13.43
C ILE A 123 13.65 2.83 14.01
N SER A 124 13.78 2.79 15.34
CA SER A 124 15.04 2.41 16.02
C SER A 124 15.45 0.96 15.79
N VAL A 125 14.49 0.05 15.62
CA VAL A 125 14.73 -1.37 15.31
C VAL A 125 15.46 -1.54 13.96
N MET A 126 15.21 -0.66 12.99
CA MET A 126 15.89 -0.70 11.69
C MET A 126 17.30 -0.08 11.76
N GLY A 127 17.48 0.99 12.55
CA GLY A 127 18.79 1.63 12.76
C GLY A 127 19.84 0.66 13.34
N THR A 128 19.44 -0.22 14.25
CA THR A 128 20.32 -1.26 14.82
C THR A 128 20.69 -2.37 13.83
N SER A 129 19.83 -2.67 12.86
CA SER A 129 20.13 -3.59 11.75
C SER A 129 21.07 -3.00 10.71
N MET A 130 21.09 -1.67 10.53
CA MET A 130 21.99 -1.00 9.59
C MET A 130 23.39 -0.77 10.17
N ASP A 131 23.49 -0.47 11.46
CA ASP A 131 24.77 -0.28 12.16
C ASP A 131 25.52 -1.61 12.43
N SER A 132 24.85 -2.75 12.25
CA SER A 132 25.44 -4.10 12.39
C SER A 132 26.10 -4.64 11.11
N SER A 133 26.20 -3.83 10.04
CA SER A 133 27.06 -4.18 8.90
C SER A 133 28.54 -4.07 9.30
N PRO A 134 29.32 -5.18 9.28
CA PRO A 134 30.74 -5.10 9.63
C PRO A 134 31.43 -4.21 8.59
N ARG A 135 32.02 -3.10 9.05
CA ARG A 135 32.93 -2.29 8.25
C ARG A 135 34.01 -3.22 7.70
N ARG A 136 33.96 -3.49 6.39
CA ARG A 136 35.03 -4.15 5.66
C ARG A 136 36.12 -3.15 5.31
#